data_AF-A0A957E7Y8-F1
#
_entry.id   AF-A0A957E7Y8-F1
#
_cell.length_a   1.000
_cell.length_b   1.000
_cell.length_c   1.000
_cell.angle_alpha   90.00
_cell.angle_beta   90.00
_cell.angle_gamma   90.00
#
_symmetry.space_group_name_H-M   'P 1'
#
loop_
_entity.id
_entity.type
_entity.pdbx_description
1 polymer ?
#
loop_
_entity_poly.entity_id
_entity_poly.type
_entity_poly.pdbx_seq_one_letter_code
_entity_poly.pdbx_strand_id
1 'polypeptide(L)'
;MLASLRILPNLVSPKYWKEMGAQIKLVGQLMKDGRVPLYAKSLPVVVAIYLLSPLDLIPGFLPVIGQLDDLGLLLMALSAFIRLAPDEVVKEYLPQGSMLSA
;
A
#
# COMPACT_ATOMS: atom_id res chain seq x y z
N MET A 1 7.09 3.15 26.27
CA MET A 1 5.87 2.32 26.32
C MET A 1 4.54 3.10 26.14
N LEU A 2 4.53 4.43 26.02
CA LEU A 2 3.30 5.25 25.84
C LEU A 2 3.12 5.87 24.44
N ALA A 3 4.13 5.79 23.56
CA ALA A 3 4.05 6.35 22.20
C ALA A 3 3.15 5.52 21.26
N SER A 4 2.94 4.23 21.56
CA SER A 4 2.14 3.32 20.72
C SER A 4 0.62 3.54 20.80
N LEU A 5 0.11 4.24 21.82
CA LEU A 5 -1.34 4.52 21.92
C LEU A 5 -1.81 5.73 21.08
N ARG A 6 -0.89 6.52 20.52
CA ARG A 6 -1.24 7.75 19.77
C ARG A 6 -1.46 7.52 18.27
N ILE A 7 -1.14 6.32 17.78
CA ILE A 7 -1.35 5.90 16.38
C ILE A 7 -2.78 5.37 16.18
N LEU A 8 -3.34 4.73 17.21
CA LEU A 8 -4.68 4.14 17.20
C LEU A 8 -5.83 5.12 16.87
N PRO A 9 -5.89 6.38 17.35
CA PRO A 9 -7.03 7.25 17.08
C PRO A 9 -7.10 7.76 15.63
N ASN A 10 -5.99 7.75 14.87
CA ASN A 10 -5.99 8.21 13.47
C ASN A 10 -6.44 7.14 12.46
N LEU A 11 -6.28 5.85 12.79
CA LEU A 11 -6.75 4.74 11.96
C LEU A 11 -8.28 4.71 11.81
N VAL A 12 -8.99 5.35 12.75
CA VAL A 12 -10.47 5.45 12.75
C VAL A 12 -10.94 6.80 12.18
N SER A 13 -10.03 7.67 11.72
CA SER A 13 -10.42 8.97 11.16
C SER A 13 -11.02 8.81 9.76
N PRO A 14 -12.13 9.51 9.43
CA PRO A 14 -12.70 9.49 8.07
C PRO A 14 -11.71 9.93 6.99
N LYS A 15 -10.70 10.71 7.38
CA LYS A 15 -9.63 11.18 6.50
C LYS A 15 -8.70 10.04 6.07
N TYR A 16 -8.29 9.18 7.00
CA TYR A 16 -7.45 8.01 6.72
C TYR A 16 -8.09 7.09 5.67
N TRP A 17 -9.38 6.77 5.83
CA TRP A 17 -10.11 5.94 4.87
C TRP A 17 -10.24 6.57 3.47
N LYS A 18 -10.43 7.89 3.40
CA LYS A 18 -10.42 8.62 2.11
C LYS A 18 -9.06 8.55 1.43
N GLU A 19 -7.98 8.67 2.20
CA GLU A 19 -6.61 8.60 1.68
C GLU A 19 -6.24 7.18 1.22
N MET A 20 -6.63 6.15 1.97
CA MET A 20 -6.48 4.76 1.52
C MET A 20 -7.20 4.51 0.19
N GLY A 21 -8.44 4.98 0.05
CA GLY A 21 -9.19 4.87 -1.21
C GLY A 21 -8.50 5.62 -2.37
N ALA A 22 -7.95 6.81 -2.11
CA ALA A 22 -7.20 7.56 -3.09
C ALA A 22 -5.89 6.87 -3.51
N GLN A 23 -5.15 6.30 -2.55
CA GLN A 23 -3.93 5.52 -2.82
C GLN A 23 -4.22 4.29 -3.66
N ILE A 24 -5.26 3.51 -3.32
CA ILE A 24 -5.65 2.32 -4.07
C ILE A 24 -6.03 2.72 -5.51
N LYS A 25 -6.78 3.81 -5.68
CA LYS A 25 -7.15 4.32 -7.02
C LYS A 25 -5.92 4.75 -7.82
N LEU A 26 -4.97 5.46 -7.20
CA LEU A 26 -3.72 5.88 -7.82
C LEU A 26 -2.91 4.67 -8.30
N VAL A 27 -2.67 3.71 -7.42
CA VAL A 27 -1.97 2.46 -7.75
C VAL A 27 -2.65 1.74 -8.90
N GLY A 28 -3.98 1.64 -8.88
CA GLY A 28 -4.77 1.05 -9.96
C GLY A 28 -4.61 1.75 -11.31
N GLN A 29 -4.46 3.08 -11.33
CA GLN A 29 -4.19 3.83 -12.57
C GLN A 29 -2.75 3.61 -13.05
N LEU A 30 -1.77 3.69 -12.14
CA LEU A 30 -0.36 3.44 -12.46
C LEU A 30 -0.11 2.02 -13.00
N MET A 31 -0.81 1.02 -12.45
CA MET A 31 -0.74 -0.36 -12.94
C MET A 31 -1.24 -0.49 -14.39
N LYS A 32 -2.22 0.31 -14.79
CA LYS A 32 -2.78 0.32 -16.15
C LYS A 32 -1.98 1.17 -17.13
N ASP A 33 -1.24 2.17 -16.65
CA ASP A 33 -0.46 3.06 -17.51
C ASP A 33 0.75 2.35 -18.13
N GLY A 34 0.89 2.41 -19.46
CA GLY A 34 1.98 1.77 -20.20
C GLY A 34 3.36 2.40 -19.98
N ARG A 35 3.42 3.63 -19.46
CA ARG A 35 4.66 4.37 -19.15
C ARG A 35 5.31 3.87 -17.85
N VAL A 36 4.55 3.20 -16.98
CA VAL A 36 5.09 2.61 -15.76
C VAL A 36 5.82 1.32 -16.10
N PRO A 37 7.10 1.17 -15.71
CA PRO A 37 7.89 0.02 -16.12
C PRO A 37 7.39 -1.28 -15.49
N LEU A 38 7.51 -2.39 -16.22
CA LEU A 38 7.02 -3.70 -15.80
C LEU A 38 7.68 -4.20 -14.50
N TYR A 39 8.97 -3.87 -14.29
CA TYR A 39 9.66 -4.24 -13.05
C TYR A 39 9.10 -3.51 -11.83
N ALA A 40 8.52 -2.31 -11.98
CA ALA A 40 7.85 -1.64 -10.87
C ALA A 40 6.51 -2.34 -10.59
N LYS A 41 5.77 -2.70 -11.64
CA LYS A 41 4.48 -3.40 -11.53
C LYS A 41 4.60 -4.80 -10.93
N SER A 42 5.77 -5.45 -11.02
CA SER A 42 5.97 -6.74 -10.37
C SER A 42 5.88 -6.64 -8.85
N LEU A 43 6.21 -5.50 -8.25
CA LEU A 43 6.20 -5.30 -6.80
C LEU A 43 4.81 -5.53 -6.17
N PRO A 44 3.75 -4.79 -6.57
CA PRO A 44 2.41 -5.04 -6.05
C PRO A 44 1.86 -6.40 -6.47
N VAL A 45 2.28 -6.95 -7.63
CA VAL A 45 1.86 -8.29 -8.07
C VAL A 45 2.44 -9.38 -7.18
N VAL A 46 3.73 -9.34 -6.87
CA VAL A 46 4.40 -10.30 -5.99
C VAL A 46 3.82 -10.25 -4.60
N VAL A 47 3.58 -9.05 -4.06
CA VAL A 47 2.95 -8.90 -2.74
C VAL A 47 1.49 -9.36 -2.76
N ALA A 48 0.72 -9.08 -3.81
CA ALA A 48 -0.63 -9.62 -3.94
C ALA A 48 -0.63 -11.16 -4.02
N ILE A 49 0.31 -11.76 -4.76
CA ILE A 49 0.48 -13.22 -4.82
C ILE A 49 0.84 -13.76 -3.44
N TYR A 50 1.74 -13.11 -2.71
CA TYR A 50 2.10 -13.50 -1.34
C TYR A 50 0.88 -13.47 -0.40
N LEU A 51 0.10 -12.38 -0.41
CA LEU A 51 -1.09 -12.23 0.42
C LEU A 51 -2.24 -13.19 0.04
N LEU A 52 -2.38 -13.50 -1.25
CA LEU A 52 -3.41 -14.42 -1.76
C LEU A 52 -2.96 -15.87 -1.72
N SER A 53 -1.67 -16.12 -1.48
CA SER A 53 -1.13 -17.47 -1.39
C SER A 53 -1.70 -18.14 -0.15
N PRO A 54 -2.47 -19.23 -0.28
CA PRO A 54 -2.94 -20.02 0.86
C PRO A 54 -1.80 -20.86 1.48
N LEU A 55 -0.54 -20.44 1.30
CA LEU A 55 0.66 -21.07 1.82
C LEU A 55 1.00 -20.48 3.19
N ASP A 56 0.12 -20.73 4.15
CA ASP A 56 0.52 -20.79 5.57
C ASP A 56 1.50 -21.98 5.71
N LEU A 57 2.76 -21.80 5.30
CA LEU A 57 3.84 -22.77 5.47
C LEU A 57 4.26 -22.91 6.96
N ILE A 58 3.62 -22.16 7.85
CA ILE A 58 3.78 -22.27 9.30
C ILE A 58 2.39 -22.47 9.91
N PRO A 59 1.85 -23.69 9.94
CA PRO A 59 0.72 -23.97 10.81
C PRO A 59 1.20 -23.82 12.26
N GLY A 60 0.97 -22.65 12.87
CA GLY A 60 1.47 -22.36 14.21
C GLY A 60 1.12 -21.00 14.81
N PHE A 61 -0.04 -20.94 15.48
CA PHE A 61 -0.24 -20.27 16.79
C PHE A 61 -0.32 -18.74 16.96
N LEU A 62 -0.21 -17.87 15.94
CA LEU A 62 -0.42 -16.41 16.12
C LEU A 62 -1.25 -15.74 15.00
N PRO A 63 -2.56 -16.03 14.90
CA PRO A 63 -3.43 -15.51 13.83
C PRO A 63 -3.58 -13.97 13.79
N VAL A 64 -3.19 -13.25 14.84
CA VAL A 64 -3.39 -11.78 14.94
C VAL A 64 -2.09 -10.98 14.72
N ILE A 65 -0.92 -11.57 15.00
CA ILE A 65 0.38 -10.86 14.86
C ILE A 65 0.93 -10.99 13.42
N GLY A 66 0.66 -12.09 12.71
CA GLY A 66 1.06 -12.25 11.30
C GLY A 66 0.41 -11.22 10.36
N GLN A 67 -0.85 -10.86 10.60
CA GLN A 67 -1.59 -9.93 9.74
C GLN A 67 -1.08 -8.48 9.77
N LEU A 68 -0.45 -8.06 10.87
CA LEU A 68 0.15 -6.73 10.96
C LEU A 68 1.41 -6.61 10.11
N ASP A 69 2.19 -7.69 10.00
CA ASP A 69 3.36 -7.75 9.14
C ASP A 69 2.96 -7.72 7.66
N ASP A 70 1.92 -8.47 7.30
CA ASP A 70 1.34 -8.48 5.95
C ASP A 70 0.82 -7.11 5.51
N LEU A 71 0.15 -6.38 6.42
CA LEU A 71 -0.31 -5.01 6.15
C LEU A 71 0.87 -4.04 6.00
N GLY A 72 1.90 -4.18 6.85
CA GLY A 72 3.13 -3.40 6.74
C GLY A 72 3.85 -3.63 5.42
N LEU A 73 4.00 -4.90 5.01
CA LEU A 73 4.58 -5.31 3.74
C LEU A 73 3.80 -4.74 2.55
N LEU A 74 2.47 -4.82 2.60
CA LEU A 74 1.60 -4.24 1.57
C LEU A 74 1.81 -2.72 1.44
N LEU A 75 1.77 -1.98 2.55
CA LEU A 75 1.97 -0.53 2.55
C LEU A 75 3.36 -0.14 2.04
N MET A 76 4.40 -0.88 2.44
CA MET A 76 5.77 -0.66 1.94
C MET A 76 5.88 -0.92 0.44
N ALA A 77 5.29 -2.01 -0.05
CA ALA A 77 5.31 -2.35 -1.47
C ALA A 77 4.55 -1.33 -2.33
N LEU A 78 3.40 -0.85 -1.87
CA LEU A 78 2.67 0.22 -2.55
C LEU A 78 3.46 1.53 -2.57
N SER A 79 4.11 1.90 -1.46
CA SER A 79 4.96 3.09 -1.40
C SER A 79 6.17 2.98 -2.34
N ALA A 80 6.84 1.83 -2.33
CA ALA A 80 7.96 1.56 -3.23
C ALA A 80 7.54 1.55 -4.70
N PHE A 81 6.38 0.97 -5.02
CA PHE A 81 5.82 0.99 -6.37
C PHE A 81 5.60 2.43 -6.88
N ILE A 82 4.99 3.30 -6.07
CA ILE A 82 4.77 4.70 -6.43
C ILE A 82 6.10 5.42 -6.65
N ARG A 83 7.12 5.15 -5.82
CA ARG A 83 8.48 5.74 -5.97
C ARG A 83 9.24 5.24 -7.20
N LEU A 84 8.93 4.05 -7.69
CA LEU A 84 9.53 3.48 -8.90
C LEU A 84 8.80 3.89 -10.19
N ALA A 85 7.56 4.38 -10.07
CA ALA A 85 6.82 4.93 -11.19
C ALA A 85 7.38 6.32 -11.57
N PRO A 86 7.33 6.71 -12.86
CA PRO A 86 7.78 8.04 -13.27
C PRO A 86 6.93 9.14 -12.61
N ASP A 87 7.60 10.15 -12.02
CA ASP A 87 6.96 11.24 -11.27
C ASP A 87 5.89 11.98 -12.08
N GLU A 88 6.10 12.11 -13.39
CA GLU A 88 5.18 12.75 -14.33
C GLU A 88 3.83 12.03 -14.36
N VAL A 89 3.86 10.70 -14.39
CA VAL A 89 2.66 9.84 -14.42
C VAL A 89 1.97 9.83 -13.06
N VAL A 90 2.76 9.78 -11.97
CA VAL A 90 2.22 9.84 -10.61
C VAL A 90 1.46 11.14 -10.39
N LYS A 91 2.02 12.28 -10.79
CA LYS A 91 1.38 13.61 -10.66
C LYS A 91 0.11 13.74 -11.48
N GLU A 92 0.04 13.09 -12.65
CA GLU A 92 -1.15 13.11 -13.51
C GLU A 92 -2.35 12.42 -12.85
N TYR A 93 -2.11 11.33 -12.12
CA TYR A 93 -3.17 10.57 -11.45
C TYR A 93 -3.35 10.94 -9.96
N LEU A 94 -2.47 11.75 -9.40
CA LEU A 94 -2.57 12.19 -8.01
C LEU A 94 -3.78 13.14 -7.85
N PRO A 95 -4.73 12.84 -6.95
CA PRO A 95 -5.84 13.77 -6.68
C PRO A 95 -5.29 15.07 -6.09
N GLN A 96 -5.68 16.22 -6.69
CA GLN A 96 -5.36 17.54 -6.16
C GLN A 96 -5.92 17.66 -4.73
N GLY A 97 -5.03 17.89 -3.76
CA GLY A 97 -5.38 18.00 -2.33
C GLY A 97 -5.21 16.71 -1.50
N SER A 98 -4.68 15.62 -2.06
CA SER A 98 -4.27 14.46 -1.25
C SER A 98 -2.99 14.75 -0.46
N MET A 99 -2.89 14.30 0.79
CA MET A 99 -1.68 14.49 1.63
C MET A 99 -0.41 13.83 1.05
N LEU A 100 -0.56 12.98 0.04
CA LEU A 100 0.54 12.32 -0.66
C LEU A 100 1.39 13.28 -1.50
N SER A 101 0.93 14.54 -1.68
CA SER A 101 1.68 15.60 -2.35
C SER A 101 2.54 16.46 -1.41
N ALA A 102 2.57 16.15 -0.11
CA ALA A 102 3.34 16.87 0.92
C ALA A 102 4.59 16.09 1.31
#